data_AF-A0A0N4TDV2-F1
#
_entry.id   AF-A0A0N4TDV2-F1
#
_cell.length_a   1.000
_cell.length_b   1.000
_cell.length_c   1.000
_cell.angle_alpha   90.00
_cell.angle_beta   90.00
_cell.angle_gamma   90.00
#
_symmetry.space_group_name_H-M   'P 1'
#
loop_
_entity.id
_entity.type
_entity.pdbx_description
1 polymer ?
#
loop_
_entity_poly.entity_id
_entity_poly.type
_entity_poly.pdbx_seq_one_letter_code
_entity_poly.pdbx_strand_id
1 'polypeptide(L)'
;MVGWWGHKEETRFFMNNQLELENGAAGYRISNPPMMLMVPLIAFLDVLSKTTMQDLRTKSLLLTGYLEYLINHFLSPSSLNRRTKKVMCTIMTPSDPEQRGCQLSLKFNIDISLVYRELVKRGVVVCF
;
A
#
# COMPACT_ATOMS: atom_id res chain seq x y z
N MET A 1 -5.61 -19.80 19.16
CA MET A 1 -5.92 -21.07 18.47
C MET A 1 -4.62 -21.61 17.91
N VAL A 2 -4.27 -22.87 18.20
CA VAL A 2 -3.03 -23.52 17.75
C VAL A 2 -3.37 -24.57 16.69
N GLY A 3 -2.49 -24.79 15.72
CA GLY A 3 -2.68 -25.80 14.69
C GLY A 3 -1.41 -26.57 14.38
N TRP A 4 -1.55 -27.67 13.65
CA TRP A 4 -0.49 -28.65 13.44
C TRP A 4 0.74 -28.11 12.67
N TRP A 5 0.58 -27.01 11.92
CA TRP A 5 1.73 -26.35 11.26
C TRP A 5 2.55 -25.43 12.17
N GLY A 6 2.07 -25.16 13.38
CA GLY A 6 2.81 -24.50 14.44
C GLY A 6 3.65 -25.47 15.25
N HIS A 7 3.52 -26.78 14.99
CA HIS A 7 4.38 -27.81 15.53
C HIS A 7 5.73 -27.83 14.81
N LYS A 8 6.80 -28.17 15.55
CA LYS A 8 8.17 -28.29 15.03
C LYS A 8 8.26 -29.12 13.77
N GLU A 9 9.00 -28.65 12.78
CA GLU A 9 9.07 -29.33 11.48
C GLU A 9 9.57 -30.77 11.55
N GLU A 10 10.56 -31.02 12.41
CA GLU A 10 11.22 -32.32 12.60
C GLU A 10 10.26 -33.42 13.09
N THR A 11 9.30 -33.06 13.94
CA THR A 11 8.40 -33.99 14.64
C THR A 11 6.95 -33.89 14.15
N ARG A 12 6.64 -32.93 13.25
CA ARG A 12 5.28 -32.64 12.72
C ARG A 12 4.57 -33.85 12.17
N PHE A 13 5.28 -34.70 11.45
CA PHE A 13 4.71 -35.87 10.77
C PHE A 13 4.70 -37.13 11.64
N PHE A 14 5.16 -37.07 12.90
CA PHE A 14 5.01 -38.19 13.84
C PHE A 14 3.56 -38.38 14.29
N MET A 15 2.74 -37.31 14.23
CA MET A 15 1.30 -37.34 14.51
C MET A 15 0.93 -38.03 15.84
N ASN A 16 1.80 -37.93 16.84
CA ASN A 16 1.62 -38.51 18.17
C ASN A 16 0.66 -37.68 19.07
N ASN A 17 0.04 -36.62 18.52
CA ASN A 17 -0.81 -35.65 19.21
C ASN A 17 -0.14 -34.94 20.40
N GLN A 18 1.19 -34.95 20.50
CA GLN A 18 1.95 -34.17 21.48
C GLN A 18 2.43 -32.88 20.80
N LEU A 19 1.86 -31.74 21.17
CA LEU A 19 2.18 -30.48 20.50
C LEU A 19 3.50 -29.88 21.03
N GLU A 20 4.57 -30.02 20.26
CA GLU A 20 5.80 -29.25 20.41
C GLU A 20 5.74 -28.01 19.52
N LEU A 21 5.46 -26.85 20.13
CA LEU A 21 5.40 -25.58 19.39
C LEU A 21 6.78 -25.17 18.87
N GLU A 22 6.78 -24.67 17.65
CA GLU A 22 7.94 -24.00 17.06
C GLU A 22 8.20 -22.65 17.75
N ASN A 23 9.47 -22.27 17.90
CA ASN A 23 9.83 -21.02 18.55
C ASN A 23 9.48 -19.79 17.68
N GLY A 24 9.03 -18.71 18.33
CA GLY A 24 8.77 -17.43 17.68
C GLY A 24 7.50 -17.40 16.81
N ALA A 25 7.55 -16.65 15.71
CA ALA A 25 6.38 -16.41 14.85
C ALA A 25 5.87 -17.69 14.14
N ALA A 26 6.73 -18.68 13.93
CA ALA A 26 6.37 -19.93 13.27
C ALA A 26 5.32 -20.75 14.06
N GLY A 27 5.32 -20.66 15.40
CA GLY A 27 4.34 -21.32 16.26
C GLY A 27 2.91 -20.79 16.09
N TYR A 28 2.72 -19.61 15.49
CA TYR A 28 1.40 -19.04 15.20
C TYR A 28 0.77 -19.57 13.90
N ARG A 29 1.48 -20.43 13.15
CA ARG A 29 0.95 -21.05 11.93
C ARG A 29 -0.05 -22.13 12.31
N ILE A 30 -1.27 -22.02 11.79
CA ILE A 30 -2.33 -22.99 12.13
C ILE A 30 -2.35 -24.14 11.11
N SER A 31 -2.32 -23.82 9.83
CA SER A 31 -2.53 -24.77 8.72
C SER A 31 -1.40 -24.72 7.70
N ASN A 32 -1.45 -25.65 6.74
CA ASN A 32 -0.49 -25.68 5.64
C ASN A 32 -0.55 -24.38 4.83
N PRO A 33 0.61 -23.82 4.43
CA PRO A 33 0.64 -22.64 3.59
C PRO A 33 0.03 -22.95 2.22
N PRO A 34 -0.81 -22.04 1.67
CA PRO A 34 -1.41 -22.24 0.35
C PRO A 34 -0.35 -22.03 -0.75
N MET A 35 0.10 -23.14 -1.36
CA MET A 35 1.21 -23.13 -2.33
C MET A 35 1.00 -22.14 -3.49
N MET A 36 -0.21 -22.09 -4.06
CA MET A 36 -0.53 -21.19 -5.17
C MET A 36 -0.47 -19.69 -4.81
N LEU A 37 -0.58 -19.33 -3.52
CA LEU A 37 -0.40 -17.96 -3.06
C LEU A 37 1.06 -17.65 -2.69
N MET A 38 1.83 -18.67 -2.29
CA MET A 38 3.25 -18.53 -1.96
C MET A 38 4.10 -18.20 -3.20
N VAL A 39 3.83 -18.86 -4.33
CA VAL A 39 4.58 -18.67 -5.58
C VAL A 39 4.60 -17.20 -6.06
N PRO A 40 3.46 -16.51 -6.24
CA PRO A 40 3.47 -15.11 -6.67
C PRO A 40 4.09 -14.16 -5.64
N LEU A 41 3.98 -14.47 -4.34
CA LEU A 41 4.65 -13.69 -3.29
C LEU A 41 6.18 -13.80 -3.41
N ILE A 42 6.71 -14.99 -3.63
CA ILE A 42 8.15 -15.20 -3.86
C ILE A 42 8.61 -14.43 -5.10
N ALA A 43 7.87 -14.50 -6.21
CA ALA A 43 8.20 -13.75 -7.42
C ALA A 43 8.18 -12.23 -7.20
N PHE A 44 7.22 -11.72 -6.43
CA PHE A 44 7.16 -10.31 -6.06
C PHE A 44 8.37 -9.89 -5.20
N LEU A 45 8.76 -10.70 -4.23
CA LEU A 45 9.94 -10.45 -3.39
C LEU A 45 11.24 -10.50 -4.20
N ASP A 46 11.34 -11.38 -5.19
CA ASP A 46 12.49 -11.44 -6.09
C ASP A 46 12.63 -10.14 -6.91
N VAL A 47 11.53 -9.58 -7.41
CA VAL A 47 11.54 -8.27 -8.07
C VAL A 47 11.95 -7.16 -7.12
N LEU A 48 11.42 -7.16 -5.89
CA LEU A 48 11.81 -6.17 -4.88
C LEU A 48 13.28 -6.28 -4.47
N SER A 49 13.87 -7.48 -4.51
CA SER A 49 15.28 -7.69 -4.18
C SER A 49 16.27 -7.00 -5.13
N LYS A 50 15.79 -6.61 -6.33
CA LYS A 50 16.57 -5.85 -7.34
C LYS A 50 16.72 -4.37 -6.99
N THR A 51 16.12 -3.90 -5.90
CA THR A 51 16.20 -2.53 -5.39
C THR A 51 16.25 -2.54 -3.86
N THR A 52 16.51 -1.40 -3.24
CA THR A 52 16.42 -1.26 -1.78
C THR A 52 15.15 -0.50 -1.37
N MET A 53 14.73 -0.67 -0.11
CA MET A 53 13.63 0.12 0.47
C MET A 53 13.97 1.62 0.51
N GLN A 54 15.24 1.96 0.68
CA GLN A 54 15.77 3.32 0.67
C GLN A 54 15.60 3.96 -0.71
N ASP A 55 15.91 3.25 -1.78
CA ASP A 55 15.75 3.74 -3.16
C ASP A 55 14.27 3.92 -3.53
N LEU A 56 13.43 2.95 -3.16
CA LEU A 56 11.97 3.04 -3.33
C LEU A 56 11.39 4.23 -2.58
N ARG A 57 11.82 4.46 -1.34
CA ARG A 57 11.38 5.61 -0.53
C ARG A 57 11.83 6.93 -1.15
N THR A 58 13.08 7.04 -1.58
CA THR A 58 13.61 8.24 -2.26
C THR A 58 12.78 8.61 -3.49
N LYS A 59 12.47 7.62 -4.33
CA LYS A 59 11.60 7.82 -5.50
C LYS A 59 10.16 8.17 -5.10
N SER A 60 9.60 7.51 -4.10
CA SER A 60 8.26 7.79 -3.58
C SER A 60 8.13 9.23 -3.08
N LEU A 61 9.13 9.73 -2.36
CA LEU A 61 9.19 11.11 -1.87
C LEU A 61 9.13 12.11 -3.03
N LEU A 62 9.95 11.92 -4.05
CA LEU A 62 10.00 12.78 -5.23
C LEU A 62 8.68 12.76 -6.01
N LEU A 63 8.14 11.58 -6.33
CA LEU A 63 6.92 11.44 -7.12
C LEU A 63 5.69 12.00 -6.38
N THR A 64 5.55 11.65 -5.09
CA THR A 64 4.42 12.11 -4.28
C THR A 64 4.52 13.60 -4.00
N GLY A 65 5.73 14.12 -3.74
CA GLY A 65 5.97 15.55 -3.58
C GLY A 65 5.71 16.34 -4.86
N TYR A 66 6.06 15.78 -6.03
CA TYR A 66 5.74 16.40 -7.31
C TYR A 66 4.24 16.42 -7.59
N LEU A 67 3.52 15.35 -7.27
CA LEU A 67 2.06 15.33 -7.36
C LEU A 67 1.42 16.36 -6.42
N GLU A 68 1.87 16.42 -5.16
CA GLU A 68 1.46 17.44 -4.19
C GLU A 68 1.68 18.86 -4.72
N TYR A 69 2.86 19.12 -5.28
CA TYR A 69 3.19 20.41 -5.90
C TYR A 69 2.21 20.75 -7.05
N LEU A 70 1.95 19.82 -7.97
CA LEU A 70 1.05 20.06 -9.11
C LEU A 70 -0.39 20.30 -8.65
N ILE A 71 -0.88 19.55 -7.66
CA ILE A 71 -2.22 19.74 -7.09
C ILE A 71 -2.31 21.13 -6.44
N ASN A 72 -1.33 21.48 -5.62
CA ASN A 72 -1.30 22.79 -4.96
C ASN A 72 -1.21 23.92 -5.97
N HIS A 73 -0.42 23.75 -7.04
CA HIS A 73 -0.23 24.77 -8.06
C HIS A 73 -1.47 24.97 -8.95
N PHE A 74 -2.17 23.90 -9.36
CA PHE A 74 -3.26 24.01 -10.34
C PHE A 74 -4.67 23.95 -9.77
N LEU A 75 -4.85 23.38 -8.56
CA LEU A 75 -6.16 23.04 -8.01
C LEU A 75 -6.40 23.55 -6.58
N SER A 76 -5.38 24.01 -5.86
CA SER A 76 -5.57 24.55 -4.50
C SER A 76 -6.52 25.77 -4.51
N PRO A 77 -7.44 25.89 -3.53
CA PRO A 77 -8.28 27.08 -3.37
C PRO A 77 -7.49 28.40 -3.33
N SER A 78 -6.28 28.37 -2.76
CA SER A 78 -5.40 29.54 -2.59
C SER A 78 -4.47 29.80 -3.77
N SER A 79 -4.47 28.94 -4.81
CA SER A 79 -3.57 29.13 -5.95
C SER A 79 -4.05 30.23 -6.90
N LEU A 80 -3.09 31.06 -7.33
CA LEU A 80 -3.26 32.08 -8.37
C LEU A 80 -3.16 31.49 -9.79
N ASN A 81 -2.53 30.32 -9.96
CA ASN A 81 -2.29 29.67 -11.26
C ASN A 81 -3.35 28.62 -11.61
N ARG A 82 -4.56 28.78 -11.06
CA ARG A 82 -5.65 27.82 -11.26
C ARG A 82 -6.08 27.75 -12.72
N ARG A 83 -6.08 26.53 -13.27
CA ARG A 83 -6.64 26.25 -14.61
C ARG A 83 -8.17 26.27 -14.64
N THR A 84 -8.81 26.07 -13.48
CA THR A 84 -10.26 26.09 -13.34
C THR A 84 -10.67 26.76 -12.04
N LYS A 85 -11.73 27.58 -12.09
CA LYS A 85 -12.35 28.16 -10.89
C LYS A 85 -13.45 27.28 -10.29
N LYS A 86 -13.90 26.25 -11.04
CA LYS A 86 -15.06 25.41 -10.65
C LYS A 86 -14.69 24.28 -9.70
N VAL A 87 -13.51 23.68 -9.91
CA VAL A 87 -13.04 22.53 -9.14
C VAL A 87 -11.83 22.95 -8.32
N MET A 88 -11.92 22.76 -7.01
CA MET A 88 -10.86 23.03 -6.05
C MET A 88 -10.55 21.75 -5.29
N CYS A 89 -9.27 21.53 -5.01
CA CYS A 89 -8.77 20.34 -4.34
C CYS A 89 -7.91 20.76 -3.15
N THR A 90 -8.17 20.14 -1.99
CA THR A 90 -7.36 20.27 -0.78
C THR A 90 -6.78 18.91 -0.44
N ILE A 91 -5.48 18.86 -0.14
CA ILE A 91 -4.81 17.64 0.29
C ILE A 91 -5.09 17.44 1.79
N MET A 92 -5.57 16.25 2.17
CA MET A 92 -5.82 15.88 3.57
C MET A 92 -4.63 15.20 4.23
N THR A 93 -3.82 14.49 3.43
CA THR A 93 -2.58 13.85 3.91
C THR A 93 -1.60 14.93 4.42
N PRO A 94 -0.87 14.71 5.53
CA PRO A 94 0.13 15.65 6.02
C PRO A 94 1.16 16.02 4.95
N SER A 95 1.50 17.31 4.86
CA SER A 95 2.54 17.80 3.93
C SER A 95 3.96 17.45 4.36
N ASP A 96 4.19 17.17 5.65
CA ASP A 96 5.47 16.65 6.13
C ASP A 96 5.71 15.26 5.49
N PRO A 97 6.74 15.11 4.64
CA PRO A 97 6.98 13.85 3.95
C PRO A 97 7.23 12.68 4.90
N GLU A 98 7.78 12.92 6.09
CA GLU A 98 8.06 11.89 7.10
C GLU A 98 6.80 11.39 7.82
N GLN A 99 5.68 12.12 7.69
CA GLN A 99 4.37 11.73 8.23
C GLN A 99 3.43 11.17 7.15
N ARG A 100 3.97 10.79 5.97
CA ARG A 100 3.18 10.15 4.91
C ARG A 100 3.92 9.09 4.09
N GLY A 101 3.13 8.19 3.51
CA GLY A 101 3.59 7.21 2.51
C GLY A 101 3.57 7.76 1.09
N CYS A 102 3.23 6.90 0.12
CA CYS A 102 3.05 7.24 -1.30
C CYS A 102 1.64 7.73 -1.65
N GLN A 103 0.66 7.57 -0.74
CA GLN A 103 -0.73 7.94 -0.96
C GLN A 103 -0.99 9.40 -0.58
N LEU A 104 -1.75 10.11 -1.41
CA LEU A 104 -2.39 11.38 -1.06
C LEU A 104 -3.92 11.22 -1.07
N SER A 105 -4.55 11.57 0.05
CA SER A 105 -6.00 11.66 0.18
C SER A 105 -6.44 13.07 -0.14
N LEU A 106 -7.38 13.21 -1.08
CA LEU A 106 -7.77 14.49 -1.67
C LEU A 106 -9.24 14.80 -1.38
N LYS A 107 -9.52 16.04 -1.00
CA LYS A 107 -10.87 16.56 -0.82
C LYS A 107 -11.20 17.55 -1.93
N PHE A 108 -12.32 17.34 -2.60
CA PHE A 108 -12.82 18.25 -3.64
C PHE A 108 -14.00 19.07 -3.11
N ASN A 109 -14.21 20.25 -3.69
CA ASN A 109 -15.39 21.09 -3.42
C ASN A 109 -16.66 20.64 -4.14
N ILE A 110 -16.57 19.56 -4.93
CA ILE A 110 -17.65 18.95 -5.69
C ILE A 110 -17.78 17.48 -5.30
N ASP A 111 -18.88 16.85 -5.71
CA ASP A 111 -19.09 15.41 -5.50
C ASP A 111 -17.92 14.60 -6.09
N ILE A 112 -17.26 13.83 -5.21
CA ILE A 112 -16.13 12.97 -5.53
C ILE A 112 -16.53 11.89 -6.56
N SER A 113 -17.79 11.46 -6.58
CA SER A 113 -18.31 10.47 -7.53
C SER A 113 -18.17 10.93 -8.98
N LEU A 114 -18.36 12.23 -9.21
CA LEU A 114 -18.18 12.83 -10.53
C LEU A 114 -16.70 12.87 -10.92
N VAL A 115 -15.82 13.27 -9.98
CA VAL A 115 -14.38 13.33 -10.21
C VAL A 115 -13.83 11.95 -10.51
N TYR A 116 -14.16 10.97 -9.68
CA TYR A 116 -13.79 9.56 -9.85
C TYR A 116 -14.21 9.04 -11.23
N ARG A 117 -15.49 9.22 -11.61
CA ARG A 117 -16.00 8.74 -12.89
C ARG A 117 -15.26 9.36 -14.07
N GLU A 118 -14.96 10.66 -14.02
CA GLU A 118 -14.23 11.34 -15.09
C GLU A 118 -12.75 10.92 -15.16
N LEU A 119 -12.11 10.64 -14.03
CA LEU A 119 -10.74 10.11 -13.97
C LEU A 119 -10.67 8.69 -14.55
N VAL A 120 -11.54 7.80 -14.12
CA VAL A 120 -11.60 6.41 -14.60
C VAL A 120 -11.89 6.36 -16.10
N LYS A 121 -12.81 7.20 -16.59
CA LYS A 121 -13.11 7.34 -18.03
C LYS A 121 -11.87 7.73 -18.85
N ARG A 122 -10.87 8.37 -18.25
CA ARG A 122 -9.61 8.79 -18.88
C ARG A 122 -8.43 7.84 -18.57
N GLY A 123 -8.71 6.68 -18.00
CA GLY A 123 -7.71 5.65 -17.71
C GLY A 123 -6.92 5.88 -16.41
N VAL A 124 -7.36 6.81 -15.55
CA VAL A 124 -6.74 7.05 -14.25
C VAL A 124 -7.42 6.15 -13.21
N VAL A 125 -6.68 5.19 -12.67
CA VAL A 125 -7.14 4.26 -11.64
C VAL A 125 -6.84 4.83 -10.26
N VAL A 126 -7.89 5.12 -9.49
CA VAL A 126 -7.82 5.68 -8.13
C VAL A 126 -8.83 4.98 -7.23
N CYS A 127 -8.66 5.11 -5.92
CA CYS A 127 -9.59 4.57 -4.93
C CYS A 127 -10.53 5.67 -4.41
N PHE A 128 -11.67 5.23 -3.88
CA PHE A 128 -12.68 6.07 -3.25
C PHE A 128 -12.41 6.23 -1.75
#